data_AF-A0A968P1R3-F1
#
_entry.id   AF-A0A968P1R3-F1
#
_cell.length_a   1.000
_cell.length_b   1.000
_cell.length_c   1.000
_cell.angle_alpha   90.00
_cell.angle_beta   90.00
_cell.angle_gamma   90.00
#
_symmetry.space_group_name_H-M   'P 1'
#
loop_
_entity.id
_entity.type
_entity.pdbx_description
1 polymer ?
#
loop_
_entity_poly.entity_id
_entity_poly.type
_entity_poly.pdbx_seq_one_letter_code
_entity_poly.pdbx_strand_id
1 'polypeptide(L)'
;MYRFANLLALMDAKLRGVGPDKASAARGWDSYSWHTDLPPGHPMVTGAQTNDFDLFATEHAKLIIPWGMNWITTKMPDSHWLTEARLKGAKVAAVTVEYSATASKCDEVAIIRPGTDPAFALGLAQIIIKKNLHDKDWVAKNTDLPFLIRMDNLQPLRPQDVIEGYESPALSSVKFLKKGEKADPSRSQQSAPEAMKEDFQPYVVMDQSGKLVPVTRDDFGPNFAKLGVKPRLSASGKLKLVNGESVRVRSGFHLLEEYLNKNFTPDKTSAITGCPVQGLTKLAEMIAANKEKTLFAVGMGPNQFFNADLKDRAIFLVAALTRNIGFPGGNVGSYAGNYRAAIIDGQPAYTFEDPFNLNLEKGGKPKVKKYVHYESLHYFNYGQRPNKYGNKMFTGPGHMPTPTKFMWNNNSNSTIGNVKWHYDVVMNTLPKVEFIAYSEWWWTGSCEYADVVYAVDSWAETKTRILPGHARIPSRKFIRRHRLVPEFLIRVPTWKLSPG
;
A
#
# COMPACT_ATOMS: atom_id res chain seq x y z
N MET A 1 1.12 4.43 24.55
CA MET A 1 1.74 5.55 23.81
C MET A 1 0.75 6.35 22.95
N TYR A 2 0.11 5.79 21.93
CA TYR A 2 -0.78 6.57 21.03
C TYR A 2 -1.92 7.34 21.73
N ARG A 3 -2.56 6.75 22.75
CA ARG A 3 -3.54 7.45 23.59
C ARG A 3 -2.93 8.64 24.35
N PHE A 4 -1.73 8.46 24.89
CA PHE A 4 -0.98 9.53 25.54
C PHE A 4 -0.63 10.64 24.55
N ALA A 5 -0.17 10.28 23.35
CA ALA A 5 0.07 11.22 22.26
C ALA A 5 -1.19 12.03 21.91
N ASN A 6 -2.39 11.42 21.92
CA ASN A 6 -3.66 12.12 21.70
C ASN A 6 -4.06 13.04 22.87
N LEU A 7 -3.80 12.62 24.11
CA LEU A 7 -4.09 13.39 25.34
C LEU A 7 -3.32 14.72 25.40
N LEU A 8 -2.17 14.83 24.72
CA LEU A 8 -1.42 16.08 24.64
C LEU A 8 -2.21 17.24 24.00
N ALA A 9 -3.34 16.97 23.34
CA ALA A 9 -4.28 18.00 22.91
C ALA A 9 -4.80 18.88 24.06
N LEU A 10 -4.94 18.32 25.27
CA LEU A 10 -5.34 19.08 26.46
C LEU A 10 -4.27 20.09 26.87
N MET A 11 -3.00 19.67 26.80
CA MET A 11 -1.85 20.52 27.10
C MET A 11 -1.76 21.66 26.07
N ASP A 12 -1.88 21.33 24.79
CA ASP A 12 -1.87 22.29 23.71
C ASP A 12 -3.00 23.32 23.81
N ALA A 13 -4.24 22.88 24.07
CA ALA A 13 -5.38 23.77 24.30
C ALA A 13 -5.13 24.75 25.45
N LYS A 14 -4.53 24.27 26.55
CA LYS A 14 -4.18 25.11 27.69
C LYS A 14 -3.07 26.12 27.36
N LEU A 15 -2.02 25.69 26.67
CA LEU A 15 -0.85 26.53 26.37
C LEU A 15 -1.16 27.58 25.29
N ARG A 16 -1.93 27.23 24.25
CA ARG A 16 -2.29 28.15 23.17
C ARG A 16 -3.61 28.89 23.40
N GLY A 17 -4.36 28.57 24.45
CA GLY A 17 -5.68 29.16 24.73
C GLY A 17 -6.71 28.85 23.65
N VAL A 18 -6.65 27.66 23.03
CA VAL A 18 -7.53 27.27 21.92
C VAL A 18 -8.56 26.24 22.36
N GLY A 19 -9.75 26.28 21.74
CA GLY A 19 -10.79 25.29 21.97
C GLY A 19 -10.49 23.93 21.32
N PRO A 20 -11.29 22.89 21.63
CA PRO A 20 -11.08 21.52 21.13
C PRO A 20 -11.02 21.41 19.60
N ASP A 21 -11.61 22.32 18.83
CA ASP A 21 -11.58 22.24 17.36
C ASP A 21 -10.29 22.77 16.74
N LYS A 22 -9.49 23.51 17.51
CA LYS A 22 -8.21 24.06 17.08
C LYS A 22 -7.01 23.44 17.82
N ALA A 23 -7.27 22.59 18.82
CA ALA A 23 -6.24 21.87 19.56
C ALA A 23 -5.50 20.87 18.64
N SER A 24 -4.23 20.66 18.92
CA SER A 24 -3.34 19.72 18.22
C SER A 24 -2.58 18.89 19.25
N ALA A 25 -2.13 17.70 18.86
CA ALA A 25 -1.39 16.82 19.76
C ALA A 25 -0.04 16.43 19.15
N ALA A 26 0.59 15.36 19.66
CA ALA A 26 1.88 14.92 19.16
C ALA A 26 1.85 14.55 17.66
N ARG A 27 3.04 14.62 17.04
CA ARG A 27 3.30 13.97 15.75
C ARG A 27 3.59 12.50 16.00
N GLY A 28 2.90 11.63 15.26
CA GLY A 28 3.20 10.19 15.19
C GLY A 28 3.86 9.86 13.87
N TRP A 29 4.62 8.76 13.81
CA TRP A 29 5.20 8.31 12.56
C TRP A 29 4.33 7.27 11.87
N ASP A 30 4.15 7.44 10.56
CA ASP A 30 3.66 6.36 9.73
C ASP A 30 4.69 5.22 9.74
N SER A 31 4.20 3.99 9.87
CA SER A 31 5.06 2.81 9.89
C SER A 31 5.03 2.09 8.55
N TYR A 32 3.87 2.04 7.90
CA TYR A 32 3.66 1.15 6.76
C TYR A 32 4.40 1.62 5.49
N SER A 33 4.29 2.92 5.17
CA SER A 33 5.08 3.57 4.12
C SER A 33 6.56 3.65 4.47
N TRP A 34 6.89 4.03 5.70
CA TRP A 34 8.27 4.16 6.17
C TRP A 34 9.08 2.86 6.08
N HIS A 35 8.52 1.73 6.53
CA HIS A 35 9.17 0.43 6.38
C HIS A 35 9.20 -0.06 4.93
N THR A 36 8.64 0.70 3.99
CA THR A 36 8.44 0.32 2.59
C THR A 36 7.62 -0.97 2.45
N ASP A 37 6.72 -1.18 3.41
CA ASP A 37 5.82 -2.32 3.50
C ASP A 37 4.52 -2.04 2.73
N LEU A 38 4.10 -0.77 2.67
CA LEU A 38 2.97 -0.33 1.83
C LEU A 38 3.33 -0.58 0.35
N PRO A 39 2.55 -1.38 -0.39
CA PRO A 39 2.75 -1.56 -1.81
C PRO A 39 2.12 -0.38 -2.58
N PRO A 40 2.92 0.54 -3.12
CA PRO A 40 2.41 1.82 -3.60
C PRO A 40 1.55 1.69 -4.86
N GLY A 41 1.66 0.62 -5.65
CA GLY A 41 0.82 0.45 -6.83
C GLY A 41 -0.55 -0.17 -6.55
N HIS A 42 -0.75 -0.84 -5.41
CA HIS A 42 -2.08 -1.34 -5.01
C HIS A 42 -3.14 -0.22 -4.95
N PRO A 43 -2.94 0.91 -4.24
CA PRO A 43 -3.91 1.98 -4.22
C PRO A 43 -4.08 2.65 -5.59
N MET A 44 -3.05 2.67 -6.42
CA MET A 44 -3.14 3.24 -7.77
C MET A 44 -4.03 2.41 -8.70
N VAL A 45 -4.02 1.07 -8.56
CA VAL A 45 -4.83 0.17 -9.40
C VAL A 45 -6.22 -0.04 -8.81
N THR A 46 -6.32 -0.21 -7.49
CA THR A 46 -7.55 -0.72 -6.85
C THR A 46 -8.28 0.32 -6.00
N GLY A 47 -7.62 1.43 -5.66
CA GLY A 47 -8.14 2.40 -4.69
C GLY A 47 -8.11 1.92 -3.23
N ALA A 48 -7.71 0.67 -2.96
CA ALA A 48 -7.52 0.14 -1.61
C ALA A 48 -6.07 0.35 -1.14
N GLN A 49 -5.87 0.58 0.16
CA GLN A 49 -4.53 0.75 0.73
C GLN A 49 -3.61 -0.42 0.37
N THR A 50 -4.11 -1.64 0.54
CA THR A 50 -3.44 -2.90 0.17
C THR A 50 -4.49 -3.98 0.02
N ASN A 51 -4.28 -4.91 -0.91
CA ASN A 51 -5.11 -6.09 -1.10
C ASN A 51 -4.23 -7.30 -0.89
N ASP A 52 -4.68 -8.22 -0.06
CA ASP A 52 -4.02 -9.50 0.20
C ASP A 52 -5.10 -10.58 0.28
N PHE A 53 -4.66 -11.81 0.14
CA PHE A 53 -5.43 -12.99 0.50
C PHE A 53 -4.81 -13.61 1.76
N ASP A 54 -5.55 -14.45 2.47
CA ASP A 54 -4.95 -15.26 3.52
C ASP A 54 -4.13 -16.39 2.88
N LEU A 55 -3.00 -16.74 3.47
CA LEU A 55 -2.08 -17.73 2.89
C LEU A 55 -2.70 -19.13 2.79
N PHE A 56 -3.78 -19.44 3.53
CA PHE A 56 -4.56 -20.66 3.34
C PHE A 56 -5.24 -20.74 1.96
N ALA A 57 -5.44 -19.60 1.27
CA ALA A 57 -6.09 -19.56 -0.03
C ALA A 57 -5.35 -20.39 -1.10
N THR A 58 -4.09 -20.77 -0.85
CA THR A 58 -3.36 -21.74 -1.68
C THR A 58 -4.10 -23.06 -1.86
N GLU A 59 -4.96 -23.46 -0.92
CA GLU A 59 -5.83 -24.63 -1.05
C GLU A 59 -6.79 -24.55 -2.24
N HIS A 60 -7.10 -23.36 -2.70
CA HIS A 60 -8.01 -23.12 -3.83
C HIS A 60 -7.29 -22.85 -5.15
N ALA A 61 -5.96 -22.74 -5.13
CA ALA A 61 -5.12 -22.40 -6.28
C ALA A 61 -4.64 -23.64 -7.04
N LYS A 62 -4.26 -23.43 -8.31
CA LYS A 62 -3.56 -24.43 -9.15
C LYS A 62 -2.17 -23.96 -9.55
N LEU A 63 -1.93 -22.65 -9.53
CA LEU A 63 -0.63 -22.03 -9.68
C LEU A 63 -0.40 -21.03 -8.54
N ILE A 64 0.74 -21.14 -7.88
CA ILE A 64 1.16 -20.23 -6.81
C ILE A 64 2.47 -19.60 -7.25
N ILE A 65 2.53 -18.27 -7.22
CA ILE A 65 3.70 -17.49 -7.65
C ILE A 65 4.21 -16.68 -6.45
N PRO A 66 5.14 -17.24 -5.65
CA PRO A 66 5.93 -16.44 -4.73
C PRO A 66 6.81 -15.49 -5.55
N TRP A 67 6.48 -14.20 -5.54
CA TRP A 67 7.18 -13.17 -6.31
C TRP A 67 7.98 -12.27 -5.37
N GLY A 68 9.28 -12.52 -5.29
CA GLY A 68 10.18 -11.86 -4.34
C GLY A 68 9.78 -12.09 -2.88
N MET A 69 9.10 -13.21 -2.63
CA MET A 69 8.67 -13.66 -1.32
C MET A 69 9.45 -14.91 -0.95
N ASN A 70 10.34 -14.79 0.04
CA ASN A 70 10.98 -15.96 0.66
C ASN A 70 10.04 -16.55 1.74
N TRP A 71 8.87 -17.00 1.31
CA TRP A 71 7.77 -17.51 2.13
C TRP A 71 8.23 -18.46 3.25
N ILE A 72 9.10 -19.43 2.95
CA ILE A 72 9.54 -20.44 3.92
C ILE A 72 10.22 -19.79 5.13
N THR A 73 11.00 -18.72 4.94
CA THR A 73 11.72 -18.05 6.03
C THR A 73 10.95 -16.87 6.62
N THR A 74 10.16 -16.16 5.81
CA THR A 74 9.53 -14.90 6.24
C THR A 74 8.08 -15.06 6.67
N LYS A 75 7.47 -16.22 6.41
CA LYS A 75 6.11 -16.60 6.85
C LYS A 75 6.13 -18.03 7.38
N MET A 76 7.09 -18.35 8.25
CA MET A 76 7.29 -19.69 8.79
C MET A 76 6.01 -20.37 9.29
N PRO A 77 5.15 -19.71 10.11
CA PRO A 77 3.94 -20.35 10.64
C PRO A 77 2.95 -20.75 9.55
N ASP A 78 2.94 -20.02 8.43
CA ASP A 78 2.00 -20.22 7.31
C ASP A 78 2.64 -20.96 6.13
N SER A 79 3.91 -21.36 6.24
CA SER A 79 4.65 -21.98 5.14
C SER A 79 4.13 -23.36 4.75
N HIS A 80 3.47 -24.05 5.68
CA HIS A 80 2.92 -25.38 5.46
C HIS A 80 1.84 -25.36 4.36
N TRP A 81 1.04 -24.28 4.29
CA TRP A 81 0.02 -24.10 3.24
C TRP A 81 0.59 -24.13 1.82
N LEU A 82 1.80 -23.62 1.61
CA LEU A 82 2.48 -23.67 0.31
C LEU A 82 2.86 -25.11 -0.04
N THR A 83 3.48 -25.82 0.91
CA THR A 83 3.95 -27.20 0.69
C THR A 83 2.80 -28.19 0.58
N GLU A 84 1.73 -28.02 1.35
CA GLU A 84 0.53 -28.86 1.29
C GLU A 84 -0.22 -28.66 -0.02
N ALA A 85 -0.39 -27.42 -0.48
CA ALA A 85 -1.00 -27.14 -1.78
C ALA A 85 -0.21 -27.81 -2.92
N ARG A 86 1.13 -27.79 -2.83
CA ARG A 86 2.00 -28.50 -3.78
C ARG A 86 1.79 -30.01 -3.77
N LEU A 87 1.69 -30.62 -2.59
CA LEU A 87 1.37 -32.06 -2.46
C LEU A 87 -0.03 -32.39 -3.00
N LYS A 88 -0.98 -31.46 -2.91
CA LYS A 88 -2.33 -31.55 -3.50
C LYS A 88 -2.35 -31.24 -5.01
N GLY A 89 -1.20 -31.02 -5.64
CA GLY A 89 -1.05 -30.86 -7.08
C GLY A 89 -1.06 -29.43 -7.60
N ALA A 90 -1.02 -28.41 -6.74
CA ALA A 90 -0.74 -27.04 -7.18
C ALA A 90 0.72 -26.94 -7.64
N LYS A 91 0.98 -26.21 -8.73
CA LYS A 91 2.34 -25.87 -9.14
C LYS A 91 2.81 -24.61 -8.43
N VAL A 92 4.09 -24.57 -8.08
CA VAL A 92 4.73 -23.40 -7.48
C VAL A 92 5.82 -22.88 -8.42
N ALA A 93 5.71 -21.64 -8.86
CA ALA A 93 6.68 -20.98 -9.73
C ALA A 93 7.21 -19.70 -9.05
N ALA A 94 8.45 -19.71 -8.57
CA ALA A 94 9.02 -18.54 -7.92
C ALA A 94 9.57 -17.54 -8.96
N VAL A 95 9.34 -16.26 -8.72
CA VAL A 95 10.08 -15.16 -9.35
C VAL A 95 10.93 -14.51 -8.28
N THR A 96 12.25 -14.52 -8.44
CA THR A 96 13.20 -14.15 -7.37
C THR A 96 14.49 -13.59 -7.95
N VAL A 97 15.35 -13.01 -7.12
CA VAL A 97 16.70 -12.54 -7.51
C VAL A 97 17.81 -13.48 -7.04
N GLU A 98 17.46 -14.47 -6.23
CA GLU A 98 18.37 -15.43 -5.62
C GLU A 98 17.71 -16.80 -5.44
N TYR A 99 18.52 -17.85 -5.29
CA TYR A 99 18.04 -19.19 -5.00
C TYR A 99 17.76 -19.36 -3.49
N SER A 100 16.59 -18.89 -3.06
CA SER A 100 16.16 -18.85 -1.66
C SER A 100 15.62 -20.20 -1.13
N ALA A 101 15.33 -20.27 0.17
CA ALA A 101 14.69 -21.44 0.78
C ALA A 101 13.34 -21.76 0.11
N THR A 102 12.54 -20.75 -0.23
CA THR A 102 11.32 -20.94 -1.04
C THR A 102 11.63 -21.48 -2.43
N ALA A 103 12.65 -20.96 -3.12
CA ALA A 103 13.02 -21.44 -4.46
C ALA A 103 13.34 -22.94 -4.47
N SER A 104 13.97 -23.47 -3.41
CA SER A 104 14.26 -24.91 -3.25
C SER A 104 13.02 -25.81 -3.20
N LYS A 105 11.83 -25.25 -2.99
CA LYS A 105 10.54 -25.97 -2.91
C LYS A 105 9.63 -25.69 -4.11
N CYS A 106 10.08 -24.91 -5.07
CA CYS A 106 9.31 -24.56 -6.26
C CYS A 106 9.56 -25.56 -7.40
N ASP A 107 8.56 -25.73 -8.26
CA ASP A 107 8.65 -26.54 -9.46
C ASP A 107 9.36 -25.78 -10.59
N GLU A 108 9.20 -24.45 -10.62
CA GLU A 108 9.89 -23.54 -11.53
C GLU A 108 10.49 -22.37 -10.76
N VAL A 109 11.66 -21.88 -11.19
CA VAL A 109 12.31 -20.71 -10.59
C VAL A 109 12.82 -19.79 -11.69
N ALA A 110 12.23 -18.60 -11.77
CA ALA A 110 12.71 -17.49 -12.59
C ALA A 110 13.61 -16.58 -11.75
N ILE A 111 14.92 -16.69 -11.95
CA ILE A 111 15.89 -15.77 -11.36
C ILE A 111 16.02 -14.56 -12.30
N ILE A 112 15.62 -13.39 -11.82
CA ILE A 112 15.69 -12.12 -12.56
C ILE A 112 16.71 -11.17 -11.93
N ARG A 113 17.17 -10.19 -12.69
CA ARG A 113 18.00 -9.10 -12.16
C ARG A 113 17.21 -8.25 -11.16
N PRO A 114 17.79 -7.84 -10.02
CA PRO A 114 17.12 -6.98 -9.05
C PRO A 114 16.55 -5.69 -9.68
N GLY A 115 15.30 -5.36 -9.34
CA GLY A 115 14.62 -4.15 -9.80
C GLY A 115 14.05 -4.24 -11.23
N THR A 116 14.15 -5.40 -11.90
CA THR A 116 13.63 -5.59 -13.26
C THR A 116 12.23 -6.21 -13.31
N ASP A 117 11.56 -6.37 -12.17
CA ASP A 117 10.21 -6.93 -12.03
C ASP A 117 9.16 -6.27 -12.95
N PRO A 118 9.11 -4.93 -13.11
CA PRO A 118 8.16 -4.32 -14.04
C PRO A 118 8.39 -4.78 -15.48
N ALA A 119 9.65 -4.89 -15.92
CA ALA A 119 9.97 -5.36 -17.26
C ALA A 119 9.62 -6.84 -17.44
N PHE A 120 9.88 -7.67 -16.42
CA PHE A 120 9.50 -9.08 -16.42
C PHE A 120 7.98 -9.24 -16.57
N ALA A 121 7.19 -8.57 -15.73
CA ALA A 121 5.73 -8.60 -15.78
C ALA A 121 5.17 -8.06 -17.12
N LEU A 122 5.73 -6.97 -17.65
CA LEU A 122 5.34 -6.44 -18.97
C LEU A 122 5.68 -7.42 -20.10
N GLY A 123 6.78 -8.15 -20.03
CA GLY A 123 7.08 -9.22 -20.98
C GLY A 123 6.09 -10.38 -20.91
N LEU A 124 5.65 -10.78 -19.71
CA LEU A 124 4.58 -11.77 -19.55
C LEU A 124 3.27 -11.26 -20.20
N ALA A 125 2.89 -10.02 -19.93
CA ALA A 125 1.71 -9.38 -20.52
C ALA A 125 1.81 -9.33 -22.06
N GLN A 126 2.98 -9.01 -22.61
CA GLN A 126 3.24 -9.00 -24.04
C GLN A 126 3.00 -10.37 -24.66
N ILE A 127 3.54 -11.44 -24.06
CA ILE A 127 3.35 -12.81 -24.55
C ILE A 127 1.88 -13.21 -24.50
N ILE A 128 1.20 -12.91 -23.38
CA ILE A 128 -0.23 -13.21 -23.19
C ILE A 128 -1.10 -12.50 -24.24
N ILE A 129 -0.83 -11.22 -24.52
CA ILE A 129 -1.56 -10.45 -25.53
C ILE A 129 -1.24 -10.96 -26.93
N LYS A 130 0.05 -11.11 -27.27
CA LYS A 130 0.53 -11.51 -28.60
C LYS A 130 0.04 -12.91 -29.01
N LYS A 131 -0.04 -13.84 -28.06
CA LYS A 131 -0.58 -15.20 -28.27
C LYS A 131 -2.10 -15.28 -28.09
N ASN A 132 -2.79 -14.14 -27.88
CA ASN A 132 -4.24 -14.07 -27.68
C ASN A 132 -4.74 -14.97 -26.53
N LEU A 133 -3.97 -15.06 -25.45
CA LEU A 133 -4.27 -15.89 -24.27
C LEU A 133 -5.05 -15.14 -23.17
N HIS A 134 -5.22 -13.83 -23.32
CA HIS A 134 -5.96 -13.01 -22.35
C HIS A 134 -7.47 -13.27 -22.41
N ASP A 135 -8.14 -13.11 -21.27
CA ASP A 135 -9.59 -13.20 -21.15
C ASP A 135 -10.24 -11.87 -21.57
N LYS A 136 -10.66 -11.80 -22.84
CA LYS A 136 -11.18 -10.57 -23.45
C LYS A 136 -12.40 -10.01 -22.73
N ASP A 137 -13.33 -10.89 -22.35
CA ASP A 137 -14.57 -10.50 -21.66
C ASP A 137 -14.28 -9.97 -20.27
N TRP A 138 -13.37 -10.62 -19.52
CA TRP A 138 -12.96 -10.14 -18.22
C TRP A 138 -12.27 -8.78 -18.30
N VAL A 139 -11.31 -8.62 -19.22
CA VAL A 139 -10.59 -7.37 -19.45
C VAL A 139 -11.57 -6.25 -19.79
N ALA A 140 -12.53 -6.51 -20.68
CA ALA A 140 -13.51 -5.51 -21.10
C ALA A 140 -14.41 -5.01 -19.95
N LYS A 141 -14.74 -5.88 -18.98
CA LYS A 141 -15.70 -5.59 -17.90
C LYS A 141 -15.07 -5.04 -16.63
N ASN A 142 -13.79 -5.30 -16.40
CA ASN A 142 -13.14 -5.07 -15.10
C ASN A 142 -11.91 -4.15 -15.16
N THR A 143 -11.59 -3.60 -16.33
CA THR A 143 -10.41 -2.73 -16.50
C THR A 143 -10.76 -1.47 -17.27
N ASP A 144 -9.87 -0.48 -17.19
CA ASP A 144 -9.90 0.77 -17.97
C ASP A 144 -9.29 0.62 -19.37
N LEU A 145 -8.72 -0.55 -19.70
CA LEU A 145 -8.09 -0.81 -21.00
C LEU A 145 -9.01 -0.56 -22.23
N PRO A 146 -10.34 -0.75 -22.17
CA PRO A 146 -11.20 -0.44 -23.31
C PRO A 146 -11.47 1.06 -23.53
N PHE A 147 -11.10 1.94 -22.60
CA PHE A 147 -11.41 3.36 -22.70
C PHE A 147 -10.70 4.01 -23.88
N LEU A 148 -11.40 4.86 -24.62
CA LEU A 148 -10.85 5.65 -25.70
C LEU A 148 -10.02 6.81 -25.15
N ILE A 149 -8.83 6.98 -25.71
CA ILE A 149 -7.88 8.05 -25.44
C ILE A 149 -7.78 8.92 -26.69
N ARG A 150 -7.83 10.23 -26.50
CA ARG A 150 -7.63 11.26 -27.52
C ARG A 150 -6.15 11.38 -27.86
N MET A 151 -5.80 11.25 -29.14
CA MET A 151 -4.40 11.25 -29.57
C MET A 151 -3.78 12.64 -29.72
N ASP A 152 -4.59 13.70 -29.67
CA ASP A 152 -4.17 15.10 -29.71
C ASP A 152 -3.68 15.61 -28.35
N ASN A 153 -4.27 15.14 -27.24
CA ASN A 153 -3.93 15.59 -25.88
C ASN A 153 -3.56 14.45 -24.89
N LEU A 154 -3.65 13.19 -25.32
CA LEU A 154 -3.40 11.99 -24.52
C LEU A 154 -4.29 11.87 -23.27
N GLN A 155 -5.46 12.52 -23.28
CA GLN A 155 -6.45 12.41 -22.23
C GLN A 155 -7.56 11.42 -22.60
N PRO A 156 -8.26 10.83 -21.61
CA PRO A 156 -9.44 10.03 -21.89
C PRO A 156 -10.52 10.83 -22.63
N LEU A 157 -11.11 10.21 -23.67
CA LEU A 157 -12.25 10.79 -24.38
C LEU A 157 -13.44 10.89 -23.43
N ARG A 158 -13.99 12.09 -23.31
CA ARG A 158 -15.14 12.34 -22.44
C ARG A 158 -16.44 12.21 -23.23
N PRO A 159 -17.54 11.72 -22.62
CA PRO A 159 -18.83 11.65 -23.31
C PRO A 159 -19.29 13.00 -23.87
N GLN A 160 -19.03 14.11 -23.16
CA GLN A 160 -19.35 15.47 -23.59
C GLN A 160 -18.64 15.87 -24.89
N ASP A 161 -17.50 15.24 -25.21
CA ASP A 161 -16.77 15.52 -26.43
C ASP A 161 -17.50 14.97 -27.68
N VAL A 162 -18.37 13.95 -27.52
CA VAL A 162 -18.94 13.17 -28.63
C VAL A 162 -20.47 12.98 -28.57
N ILE A 163 -21.11 13.31 -27.45
CA ILE A 163 -22.56 13.24 -27.27
C ILE A 163 -23.04 14.63 -26.86
N GLU A 164 -23.80 15.27 -27.76
CA GLU A 164 -24.37 16.60 -27.53
C GLU A 164 -25.34 16.57 -26.35
N GLY A 165 -25.22 17.55 -25.44
CA GLY A 165 -26.07 17.66 -24.25
C GLY A 165 -25.88 16.55 -23.21
N TYR A 166 -24.76 15.82 -23.22
CA TYR A 166 -24.53 14.75 -22.25
C TYR A 166 -24.38 15.27 -20.82
N GLU A 167 -25.26 14.81 -19.94
CA GLU A 167 -25.17 15.00 -18.49
C GLU A 167 -24.73 13.70 -17.80
N SER A 168 -23.69 13.80 -16.98
CA SER A 168 -23.19 12.63 -16.22
C SER A 168 -24.25 12.18 -15.20
N PRO A 169 -24.59 10.87 -15.16
CA PRO A 169 -25.53 10.36 -14.17
C PRO A 169 -24.96 10.49 -12.76
N ALA A 170 -25.84 10.61 -11.77
CA ALA A 170 -25.44 10.55 -10.37
C ALA A 170 -24.88 9.17 -10.03
N LEU A 171 -23.72 9.14 -9.37
CA LEU A 171 -23.07 7.89 -8.94
C LEU A 171 -23.71 7.39 -7.64
N SER A 172 -24.08 6.12 -7.64
CA SER A 172 -24.57 5.37 -6.48
C SER A 172 -23.44 4.71 -5.67
N SER A 173 -22.27 4.47 -6.27
CA SER A 173 -21.14 3.84 -5.56
C SER A 173 -20.39 4.77 -4.60
N VAL A 174 -20.51 6.09 -4.78
CA VAL A 174 -19.75 7.09 -4.00
C VAL A 174 -20.63 8.23 -3.54
N LYS A 175 -20.50 8.59 -2.26
CA LYS A 175 -21.08 9.82 -1.70
C LYS A 175 -20.04 10.94 -1.66
N PHE A 176 -20.35 12.05 -2.33
CA PHE A 176 -19.51 13.25 -2.25
C PHE A 176 -19.87 14.06 -1.01
N LEU A 177 -18.88 14.28 -0.14
CA LEU A 177 -19.04 14.96 1.14
C LEU A 177 -18.68 16.44 1.00
N LYS A 178 -19.57 17.31 1.50
CA LYS A 178 -19.29 18.74 1.60
C LYS A 178 -18.23 19.01 2.67
N LYS A 179 -17.57 20.16 2.59
CA LYS A 179 -16.58 20.57 3.61
C LYS A 179 -17.23 20.58 5.00
N GLY A 180 -16.72 19.76 5.91
CA GLY A 180 -17.23 19.62 7.28
C GLY A 180 -18.29 18.52 7.46
N GLU A 181 -18.80 17.94 6.38
CA GLU A 181 -19.66 16.75 6.43
C GLU A 181 -18.82 15.53 6.82
N LYS A 182 -19.34 14.70 7.72
CA LYS A 182 -18.65 13.49 8.17
C LYS A 182 -19.09 12.30 7.31
N ALA A 183 -18.13 11.45 6.98
CA ALA A 183 -18.41 10.16 6.34
C ALA A 183 -19.29 9.29 7.27
N ASP A 184 -20.10 8.43 6.67
CA ASP A 184 -20.87 7.42 7.40
C ASP A 184 -19.90 6.51 8.19
N PRO A 185 -20.04 6.43 9.53
CA PRO A 185 -19.21 5.55 10.35
C PRO A 185 -19.29 4.07 9.95
N SER A 186 -20.41 3.62 9.38
CA SER A 186 -20.61 2.24 8.94
C SER A 186 -19.74 1.87 7.73
N ARG A 187 -19.29 2.87 6.97
CA ARG A 187 -18.58 2.70 5.69
C ARG A 187 -19.30 1.79 4.69
N SER A 188 -20.64 1.73 4.77
CA SER A 188 -21.51 0.98 3.85
C SER A 188 -21.40 1.47 2.40
N GLN A 189 -20.98 2.72 2.21
CA GLN A 189 -20.76 3.35 0.92
C GLN A 189 -19.41 4.07 0.92
N GLN A 190 -18.70 4.04 -0.21
CA GLN A 190 -17.49 4.83 -0.37
C GLN A 190 -17.83 6.32 -0.31
N SER A 191 -16.94 7.14 0.25
CA SER A 191 -17.10 8.59 0.28
C SER A 191 -15.85 9.29 -0.23
N ALA A 192 -16.04 10.45 -0.85
CA ALA A 192 -14.98 11.31 -1.36
C ALA A 192 -15.32 12.78 -1.09
N PRO A 193 -14.33 13.68 -0.91
CA PRO A 193 -14.60 15.12 -0.89
C PRO A 193 -15.28 15.59 -2.18
N GLU A 194 -16.22 16.54 -2.07
CA GLU A 194 -16.89 17.13 -3.24
C GLU A 194 -15.90 17.76 -4.24
N ALA A 195 -14.77 18.27 -3.75
CA ALA A 195 -13.69 18.79 -4.59
C ALA A 195 -13.08 17.75 -5.54
N MET A 196 -13.27 16.45 -5.29
CA MET A 196 -12.80 15.37 -6.17
C MET A 196 -13.86 14.93 -7.20
N LYS A 197 -15.04 15.57 -7.26
CA LYS A 197 -16.13 15.13 -8.15
C LYS A 197 -15.71 15.09 -9.63
N GLU A 198 -14.81 15.98 -10.05
CA GLU A 198 -14.26 16.01 -11.41
C GLU A 198 -13.37 14.79 -11.74
N ASP A 199 -12.82 14.10 -10.74
CA ASP A 199 -12.02 12.89 -10.94
C ASP A 199 -12.87 11.66 -11.28
N PHE A 200 -14.19 11.73 -11.03
CA PHE A 200 -15.15 10.63 -11.22
C PHE A 200 -15.99 10.76 -12.50
N GLN A 201 -15.51 11.52 -13.48
CA GLN A 201 -16.20 11.68 -14.76
C GLN A 201 -16.22 10.37 -15.56
N PRO A 202 -17.31 10.10 -16.30
CA PRO A 202 -17.43 8.93 -17.14
C PRO A 202 -16.39 8.90 -18.27
N TYR A 203 -16.22 7.70 -18.81
CA TYR A 203 -15.33 7.40 -19.93
C TYR A 203 -16.15 6.89 -21.12
N VAL A 204 -15.54 6.84 -22.30
CA VAL A 204 -16.18 6.31 -23.52
C VAL A 204 -15.48 5.04 -23.97
N VAL A 205 -16.27 4.00 -24.26
CA VAL A 205 -15.81 2.79 -24.95
C VAL A 205 -16.40 2.70 -26.35
N MET A 206 -15.71 2.01 -27.25
CA MET A 206 -16.23 1.68 -28.58
C MET A 206 -16.73 0.24 -28.59
N ASP A 207 -18.02 0.05 -28.84
CA ASP A 207 -18.61 -1.27 -29.02
C ASP A 207 -18.08 -1.95 -30.30
N GLN A 208 -18.23 -3.27 -30.41
CA GLN A 208 -17.91 -4.01 -31.64
C GLN A 208 -18.64 -3.44 -32.87
N SER A 209 -19.88 -2.96 -32.71
CA SER A 209 -20.66 -2.27 -33.75
C SER A 209 -20.11 -0.90 -34.18
N GLY A 210 -19.14 -0.35 -33.45
CA GLY A 210 -18.62 1.02 -33.64
C GLY A 210 -19.39 2.08 -32.85
N LYS A 211 -20.48 1.71 -32.16
CA LYS A 211 -21.22 2.62 -31.28
C LYS A 211 -20.35 3.08 -30.11
N LEU A 212 -20.36 4.38 -29.83
CA LEU A 212 -19.74 4.96 -28.64
C LEU A 212 -20.68 4.82 -27.45
N VAL A 213 -20.19 4.31 -26.33
CA VAL A 213 -20.98 4.13 -25.12
C VAL A 213 -20.27 4.73 -23.91
N PRO A 214 -20.92 5.66 -23.19
CA PRO A 214 -20.44 6.14 -21.90
C PRO A 214 -20.45 5.04 -20.84
N VAL A 215 -19.39 4.97 -20.05
CA VAL A 215 -19.22 4.02 -18.93
C VAL A 215 -18.81 4.82 -17.70
N THR A 216 -19.52 4.62 -16.60
CA THR A 216 -19.28 5.26 -15.30
C THR A 216 -18.62 4.28 -14.34
N ARG A 217 -18.21 4.77 -13.16
CA ARG A 217 -17.67 3.92 -12.08
C ARG A 217 -18.66 2.84 -11.63
N ASP A 218 -19.95 3.07 -11.76
CA ASP A 218 -20.99 2.13 -11.30
C ASP A 218 -21.20 0.95 -12.26
N ASP A 219 -20.69 1.07 -13.48
CA ASP A 219 -20.92 0.12 -14.56
C ASP A 219 -19.91 -1.03 -14.59
N PHE A 220 -18.94 -1.10 -13.67
CA PHE A 220 -17.91 -2.15 -13.71
C PHE A 220 -18.37 -3.50 -13.13
N GLY A 221 -17.65 -4.57 -13.50
CA GLY A 221 -17.84 -5.91 -12.95
C GLY A 221 -19.22 -6.48 -13.32
N PRO A 222 -20.02 -6.96 -12.35
CA PRO A 222 -21.34 -7.53 -12.62
C PRO A 222 -22.33 -6.54 -13.28
N ASN A 223 -22.16 -5.23 -13.04
CA ASN A 223 -23.04 -4.22 -13.63
C ASN A 223 -22.77 -3.99 -15.11
N PHE A 224 -21.57 -4.32 -15.60
CA PHE A 224 -21.18 -4.07 -16.99
C PHE A 224 -22.07 -4.82 -17.98
N ALA A 225 -22.53 -6.01 -17.59
CA ALA A 225 -23.44 -6.82 -18.40
C ALA A 225 -24.78 -6.10 -18.67
N LYS A 226 -25.22 -5.21 -17.77
CA LYS A 226 -26.48 -4.46 -17.90
C LYS A 226 -26.43 -3.42 -19.01
N LEU A 227 -25.23 -2.96 -19.40
CA LEU A 227 -25.07 -2.05 -20.52
C LEU A 227 -25.32 -2.73 -21.88
N GLY A 228 -25.23 -4.06 -21.95
CA GLY A 228 -25.38 -4.79 -23.21
C GLY A 228 -24.28 -4.49 -24.25
N VAL A 229 -23.12 -4.00 -23.80
CA VAL A 229 -22.00 -3.58 -24.66
C VAL A 229 -20.93 -4.66 -24.71
N LYS A 230 -20.30 -4.83 -25.89
CA LYS A 230 -19.10 -5.64 -26.08
C LYS A 230 -17.97 -4.73 -26.59
N PRO A 231 -17.19 -4.11 -25.69
CA PRO A 231 -16.13 -3.20 -26.08
C PRO A 231 -15.11 -3.86 -27.00
N ARG A 232 -14.75 -3.17 -28.08
CA ARG A 232 -13.59 -3.51 -28.90
C ARG A 232 -12.33 -3.15 -28.12
N LEU A 233 -11.62 -4.17 -27.63
CA LEU A 233 -10.40 -3.96 -26.85
C LEU A 233 -9.37 -3.18 -27.65
N SER A 234 -8.95 -3.64 -28.83
CA SER A 234 -8.02 -2.90 -29.69
C SER A 234 -8.78 -1.97 -30.65
N ALA A 235 -9.35 -0.88 -30.12
CA ALA A 235 -10.08 0.11 -30.90
C ALA A 235 -9.16 1.25 -31.37
N SER A 236 -9.35 1.69 -32.60
CA SER A 236 -8.74 2.90 -33.15
C SER A 236 -9.65 3.50 -34.22
N GLY A 237 -9.56 4.82 -34.41
CA GLY A 237 -10.38 5.50 -35.40
C GLY A 237 -10.23 7.01 -35.37
N LYS A 238 -11.01 7.69 -36.21
CA LYS A 238 -11.16 9.14 -36.22
C LYS A 238 -12.61 9.46 -35.87
N LEU A 239 -12.82 10.30 -34.87
CA LEU A 239 -14.13 10.72 -34.41
C LEU A 239 -14.31 12.22 -34.63
N LYS A 240 -15.52 12.62 -34.99
CA LYS A 240 -15.91 14.04 -35.01
C LYS A 240 -16.45 14.40 -33.62
N LEU A 241 -15.91 15.47 -33.06
CA LEU A 241 -16.33 16.02 -31.78
C LEU A 241 -17.58 16.90 -31.95
N VAL A 242 -18.27 17.18 -30.84
CA VAL A 242 -19.42 18.09 -30.81
C VAL A 242 -19.03 19.51 -31.30
N ASN A 243 -17.80 19.96 -31.03
CA ASN A 243 -17.29 21.25 -31.52
C ASN A 243 -16.98 21.28 -33.03
N GLY A 244 -17.19 20.18 -33.75
CA GLY A 244 -16.94 20.04 -35.19
C GLY A 244 -15.53 19.57 -35.57
N GLU A 245 -14.57 19.59 -34.64
CA GLU A 245 -13.21 19.12 -34.88
C GLU A 245 -13.19 17.59 -35.05
N SER A 246 -12.16 17.06 -35.71
CA SER A 246 -11.98 15.62 -35.84
C SER A 246 -10.68 15.18 -35.18
N VAL A 247 -10.80 14.27 -34.20
CA VAL A 247 -9.67 13.76 -33.43
C VAL A 247 -9.45 12.28 -33.72
N ARG A 248 -8.18 11.86 -33.70
CA ARG A 248 -7.84 10.43 -33.68
C ARG A 248 -8.00 9.91 -32.27
N VAL A 249 -8.57 8.72 -32.14
CA VAL A 249 -8.72 8.02 -30.85
C VAL A 249 -8.18 6.61 -30.95
N ARG A 250 -7.69 6.11 -29.81
CA ARG A 250 -7.25 4.72 -29.62
C ARG A 250 -7.68 4.27 -28.24
N SER A 251 -8.02 2.99 -28.07
CA SER A 251 -8.24 2.46 -26.73
C SER A 251 -6.92 2.35 -25.94
N GLY A 252 -7.01 2.36 -24.61
CA GLY A 252 -5.88 2.08 -23.72
C GLY A 252 -5.20 0.74 -24.05
N PHE A 253 -5.97 -0.30 -24.37
CA PHE A 253 -5.47 -1.61 -24.78
C PHE A 253 -4.69 -1.54 -26.10
N HIS A 254 -5.18 -0.81 -27.11
CA HIS A 254 -4.47 -0.66 -28.40
C HIS A 254 -3.16 0.13 -28.22
N LEU A 255 -3.10 1.09 -27.29
CA LEU A 255 -1.88 1.80 -26.92
C LEU A 255 -0.90 0.88 -26.18
N LEU A 256 -1.40 0.10 -25.22
CA LEU A 256 -0.62 -0.86 -24.45
C LEU A 256 -0.03 -1.95 -25.35
N GLU A 257 -0.83 -2.53 -26.23
CA GLU A 257 -0.41 -3.56 -27.18
C GLU A 257 0.75 -3.08 -28.07
N GLU A 258 0.65 -1.87 -28.62
CA GLU A 258 1.74 -1.27 -29.41
C GLU A 258 3.00 -1.07 -28.56
N TYR A 259 2.84 -0.52 -27.35
CA TYR A 259 3.95 -0.27 -26.44
C TYR A 259 4.68 -1.55 -26.04
N LEU A 260 3.93 -2.61 -25.71
CA LEU A 260 4.47 -3.92 -25.35
C LEU A 260 5.18 -4.58 -26.54
N ASN A 261 4.56 -4.61 -27.72
CA ASN A 261 5.17 -5.18 -28.92
C ASN A 261 6.44 -4.44 -29.35
N LYS A 262 6.52 -3.13 -29.11
CA LYS A 262 7.71 -2.35 -29.42
C LYS A 262 8.83 -2.56 -28.41
N ASN A 263 8.53 -2.66 -27.12
CA ASN A 263 9.54 -2.51 -26.05
C ASN A 263 9.80 -3.78 -25.22
N PHE A 264 8.84 -4.69 -25.12
CA PHE A 264 8.86 -5.83 -24.20
C PHE A 264 8.62 -7.18 -24.91
N THR A 265 9.18 -7.33 -26.11
CA THR A 265 9.25 -8.65 -26.77
C THR A 265 10.01 -9.64 -25.88
N PRO A 266 9.83 -10.97 -26.04
CA PRO A 266 10.50 -11.94 -25.17
C PRO A 266 12.02 -11.76 -25.15
N ASP A 267 12.64 -11.50 -26.30
CA ASP A 267 14.09 -11.25 -26.38
C ASP A 267 14.52 -9.98 -25.64
N LYS A 268 13.77 -8.88 -25.78
CA LYS A 268 14.07 -7.63 -25.06
C LYS A 268 13.89 -7.79 -23.56
N THR A 269 12.81 -8.43 -23.14
CA THR A 269 12.57 -8.73 -21.73
C THR A 269 13.63 -9.67 -21.17
N SER A 270 14.05 -10.69 -21.92
CA SER A 270 15.14 -11.58 -21.54
C SER A 270 16.46 -10.81 -21.38
N ALA A 271 16.77 -9.92 -22.34
CA ALA A 271 17.95 -9.07 -22.27
C ALA A 271 17.95 -8.11 -21.07
N ILE A 272 16.79 -7.60 -20.65
CA ILE A 272 16.65 -6.72 -19.47
C ILE A 272 16.73 -7.51 -18.16
N THR A 273 15.97 -8.59 -18.07
CA THR A 273 15.73 -9.32 -16.81
C THR A 273 16.76 -10.42 -16.54
N GLY A 274 17.45 -10.90 -17.57
CA GLY A 274 18.30 -12.09 -17.50
C GLY A 274 17.54 -13.42 -17.50
N CYS A 275 16.19 -13.40 -17.44
CA CYS A 275 15.40 -14.63 -17.52
C CYS A 275 15.38 -15.16 -18.96
N PRO A 276 15.64 -16.45 -19.22
CA PRO A 276 15.56 -17.01 -20.57
C PRO A 276 14.17 -16.85 -21.19
N VAL A 277 14.10 -16.61 -22.50
CA VAL A 277 12.85 -16.48 -23.28
C VAL A 277 11.91 -17.65 -23.06
N GLN A 278 12.45 -18.87 -22.97
CA GLN A 278 11.67 -20.08 -22.69
C GLN A 278 10.98 -20.01 -21.31
N GLY A 279 11.69 -19.52 -20.28
CA GLY A 279 11.13 -19.36 -18.94
C GLY A 279 10.02 -18.31 -18.89
N LEU A 280 10.23 -17.16 -19.52
CA LEU A 280 9.21 -16.11 -19.70
C LEU A 280 7.96 -16.65 -20.37
N THR A 281 8.13 -17.36 -21.50
CA THR A 281 7.03 -17.91 -22.30
C THR A 281 6.25 -18.95 -21.52
N LYS A 282 6.96 -19.89 -20.87
CA LYS A 282 6.35 -20.96 -20.08
C LYS A 282 5.55 -20.39 -18.91
N LEU A 283 6.08 -19.42 -18.17
CA LEU A 283 5.36 -18.80 -17.06
C LEU A 283 4.12 -18.04 -17.54
N ALA A 284 4.22 -17.27 -18.63
CA ALA A 284 3.10 -16.55 -19.21
C ALA A 284 1.95 -17.49 -19.61
N GLU A 285 2.27 -18.62 -20.26
CA GLU A 285 1.31 -19.66 -20.63
C GLU A 285 0.70 -20.36 -19.42
N MET A 286 1.51 -20.67 -18.40
CA MET A 286 1.02 -21.26 -17.14
C MET A 286 0.02 -20.33 -16.45
N ILE A 287 0.30 -19.04 -16.35
CA ILE A 287 -0.62 -18.06 -15.76
C ILE A 287 -1.94 -18.01 -16.55
N ALA A 288 -1.85 -17.90 -17.88
CA ALA A 288 -3.04 -17.81 -18.72
C ALA A 288 -3.90 -19.08 -18.73
N ALA A 289 -3.28 -20.25 -18.57
CA ALA A 289 -3.97 -21.53 -18.46
C ALA A 289 -4.71 -21.72 -17.11
N ASN A 290 -4.31 -20.98 -16.07
CA ASN A 290 -4.86 -21.10 -14.71
C ASN A 290 -5.71 -19.88 -14.34
N LYS A 291 -6.75 -19.59 -15.14
CA LYS A 291 -7.74 -18.54 -14.86
C LYS A 291 -8.42 -18.79 -13.52
N GLU A 292 -8.62 -17.74 -12.73
CA GLU A 292 -9.20 -17.75 -11.37
C GLU A 292 -8.43 -18.61 -10.34
N LYS A 293 -7.27 -19.15 -10.74
CA LYS A 293 -6.53 -20.21 -10.03
C LYS A 293 -5.04 -19.91 -9.91
N THR A 294 -4.63 -18.68 -10.20
CA THR A 294 -3.25 -18.20 -10.00
C THR A 294 -3.16 -17.18 -8.86
N LEU A 295 -2.45 -17.54 -7.79
CA LEU A 295 -2.13 -16.63 -6.70
C LEU A 295 -0.77 -15.96 -6.92
N PHE A 296 -0.75 -14.63 -6.96
CA PHE A 296 0.47 -13.83 -6.97
C PHE A 296 0.79 -13.41 -5.53
N ALA A 297 1.67 -14.17 -4.87
CA ALA A 297 2.11 -13.88 -3.51
C ALA A 297 3.37 -13.00 -3.56
N VAL A 298 3.15 -11.69 -3.59
CA VAL A 298 4.23 -10.70 -3.77
C VAL A 298 4.84 -10.37 -2.41
N GLY A 299 6.15 -10.54 -2.29
CA GLY A 299 6.89 -10.22 -1.08
C GLY A 299 7.52 -8.83 -1.11
N MET A 300 8.26 -8.52 -0.05
CA MET A 300 8.96 -7.24 0.08
C MET A 300 10.18 -7.10 -0.82
N GLY A 301 10.73 -8.21 -1.36
CA GLY A 301 11.89 -8.20 -2.26
C GLY A 301 11.78 -7.11 -3.32
N PRO A 302 10.74 -7.10 -4.17
CA PRO A 302 10.59 -6.07 -5.18
C PRO A 302 9.82 -4.84 -4.66
N ASN A 303 9.25 -4.87 -3.44
CA ASN A 303 8.51 -3.73 -2.87
C ASN A 303 9.42 -2.61 -2.37
N GLN A 304 10.62 -2.96 -1.92
CA GLN A 304 11.57 -2.02 -1.34
C GLN A 304 12.48 -1.39 -2.40
N PHE A 305 11.94 -1.17 -3.60
CA PHE A 305 12.59 -0.49 -4.72
C PHE A 305 11.92 0.86 -5.02
N PHE A 306 12.68 1.78 -5.59
CA PHE A 306 12.20 3.14 -5.89
C PHE A 306 10.98 3.16 -6.82
N ASN A 307 10.93 2.24 -7.78
CA ASN A 307 9.88 2.08 -8.79
C ASN A 307 8.91 0.93 -8.46
N ALA A 308 8.74 0.58 -7.18
CA ALA A 308 7.86 -0.50 -6.75
C ALA A 308 6.39 -0.27 -7.13
N ASP A 309 5.96 0.97 -7.35
CA ASP A 309 4.63 1.29 -7.86
C ASP A 309 4.39 0.70 -9.26
N LEU A 310 5.42 0.71 -10.11
CA LEU A 310 5.35 0.15 -11.45
C LEU A 310 5.29 -1.38 -11.45
N LYS A 311 5.96 -2.05 -10.49
CA LYS A 311 5.92 -3.53 -10.41
C LYS A 311 4.47 -3.98 -10.15
N ASP A 312 3.80 -3.34 -9.19
CA ASP A 312 2.49 -3.76 -8.71
C ASP A 312 1.49 -3.59 -9.85
N ARG A 313 1.54 -2.43 -10.52
CA ARG A 313 0.72 -2.15 -11.70
C ARG A 313 0.94 -3.17 -12.81
N ALA A 314 2.17 -3.57 -13.06
CA ALA A 314 2.49 -4.56 -14.08
C ALA A 314 2.05 -5.99 -13.68
N ILE A 315 2.16 -6.38 -12.42
CA ILE A 315 1.66 -7.66 -11.91
C ILE A 315 0.13 -7.70 -11.98
N PHE A 316 -0.55 -6.63 -11.55
CA PHE A 316 -1.99 -6.50 -11.69
C PHE A 316 -2.44 -6.54 -13.14
N LEU A 317 -1.68 -5.96 -14.08
CA LEU A 317 -1.97 -6.09 -15.51
C LEU A 317 -1.96 -7.56 -15.95
N VAL A 318 -0.94 -8.34 -15.58
CA VAL A 318 -0.87 -9.77 -15.91
C VAL A 318 -2.03 -10.54 -15.28
N ALA A 319 -2.35 -10.28 -14.01
CA ALA A 319 -3.46 -10.91 -13.31
C ALA A 319 -4.82 -10.54 -13.93
N ALA A 320 -5.00 -9.28 -14.32
CA ALA A 320 -6.21 -8.79 -14.98
C ALA A 320 -6.38 -9.41 -16.37
N LEU A 321 -5.32 -9.46 -17.18
CA LEU A 321 -5.34 -10.11 -18.50
C LEU A 321 -5.76 -11.58 -18.42
N THR A 322 -5.52 -12.25 -17.29
CA THR A 322 -5.72 -13.70 -17.13
C THR A 322 -6.85 -14.06 -16.17
N ARG A 323 -7.71 -13.09 -15.79
CA ARG A 323 -8.86 -13.33 -14.89
C ARG A 323 -8.44 -13.94 -13.54
N ASN A 324 -7.41 -13.36 -12.93
CA ASN A 324 -6.85 -13.81 -11.64
C ASN A 324 -6.93 -12.74 -10.56
N ILE A 325 -8.02 -11.97 -10.52
CA ILE A 325 -8.29 -10.94 -9.51
C ILE A 325 -9.67 -11.19 -8.92
N GLY A 326 -9.77 -11.25 -7.58
CA GLY A 326 -11.05 -11.37 -6.88
C GLY A 326 -11.59 -12.80 -6.75
N PHE A 327 -10.76 -13.83 -6.94
CA PHE A 327 -11.15 -15.23 -6.80
C PHE A 327 -10.43 -15.90 -5.62
N PRO A 328 -11.06 -16.86 -4.91
CA PRO A 328 -10.39 -17.57 -3.81
C PRO A 328 -9.08 -18.26 -4.21
N GLY A 329 -8.96 -18.75 -5.45
CA GLY A 329 -7.73 -19.33 -5.98
C GLY A 329 -6.91 -18.37 -6.84
N GLY A 330 -7.36 -17.13 -7.03
CA GLY A 330 -6.84 -16.20 -8.04
C GLY A 330 -6.86 -14.76 -7.56
N ASN A 331 -5.72 -14.26 -7.09
CA ASN A 331 -5.63 -12.91 -6.55
C ASN A 331 -4.17 -12.43 -6.49
N VAL A 332 -3.98 -11.12 -6.33
CA VAL A 332 -2.68 -10.48 -6.09
C VAL A 332 -2.62 -10.02 -4.64
N GLY A 333 -1.59 -10.46 -3.91
CA GLY A 333 -1.40 -10.13 -2.50
C GLY A 333 0.00 -9.60 -2.22
N SER A 334 0.13 -8.70 -1.24
CA SER A 334 1.39 -8.10 -0.82
C SER A 334 1.72 -8.44 0.64
N TYR A 335 2.73 -9.29 0.83
CA TYR A 335 3.07 -9.85 2.13
C TYR A 335 4.26 -9.13 2.75
N ALA A 336 3.95 -8.24 3.70
CA ALA A 336 4.89 -7.42 4.45
C ALA A 336 4.89 -7.78 5.96
N GLY A 337 5.16 -6.79 6.82
CA GLY A 337 4.95 -6.89 8.27
C GLY A 337 3.47 -6.95 8.68
N ASN A 338 3.23 -6.91 10.00
CA ASN A 338 1.87 -6.97 10.56
C ASN A 338 1.20 -5.58 10.54
N TYR A 339 0.56 -5.24 9.42
CA TYR A 339 -0.02 -3.91 9.19
C TYR A 339 -1.55 -3.85 9.38
N ARG A 340 -2.26 -4.99 9.30
CA ARG A 340 -3.72 -5.04 9.47
C ARG A 340 -4.11 -5.19 10.95
N ALA A 341 -4.84 -4.21 11.47
CA ALA A 341 -5.46 -4.27 12.80
C ALA A 341 -6.95 -4.68 12.73
N ALA A 342 -7.32 -5.48 11.72
CA ALA A 342 -8.72 -5.71 11.30
C ALA A 342 -9.62 -6.41 12.33
N ILE A 343 -9.06 -6.91 13.45
CA ILE A 343 -9.80 -7.73 14.42
C ILE A 343 -10.27 -6.90 15.64
N ILE A 344 -10.02 -5.58 15.69
CA ILE A 344 -10.33 -4.77 16.88
C ILE A 344 -11.17 -3.54 16.54
N ASP A 345 -12.49 -3.71 16.54
CA ASP A 345 -13.45 -2.59 16.43
C ASP A 345 -13.26 -1.52 17.51
N GLY A 346 -12.69 -1.90 18.67
CA GLY A 346 -12.39 -1.00 19.78
C GLY A 346 -11.07 -0.23 19.69
N GLN A 347 -10.20 -0.49 18.70
CA GLN A 347 -8.88 0.14 18.64
C GLN A 347 -8.95 1.66 18.50
N PRO A 348 -9.80 2.24 17.63
CA PRO A 348 -9.94 3.69 17.53
C PRO A 348 -10.46 4.31 18.82
N ALA A 349 -11.40 3.64 19.49
CA ALA A 349 -11.92 4.06 20.79
C ALA A 349 -10.83 4.07 21.87
N TYR A 350 -10.00 3.02 21.95
CA TYR A 350 -8.90 2.98 22.92
C TYR A 350 -7.82 4.02 22.62
N THR A 351 -7.55 4.26 21.34
CA THR A 351 -6.38 5.04 20.89
C THR A 351 -6.66 6.53 20.77
N PHE A 352 -7.86 6.89 20.31
CA PHE A 352 -8.24 8.24 19.93
C PHE A 352 -9.54 8.69 20.62
N GLU A 353 -9.85 8.14 21.80
CA GLU A 353 -10.88 8.71 22.68
C GLU A 353 -10.68 10.23 22.79
N ASP A 354 -11.76 10.99 22.62
CA ASP A 354 -11.71 12.45 22.67
C ASP A 354 -11.37 12.90 24.10
N PRO A 355 -10.17 13.47 24.33
CA PRO A 355 -9.74 13.79 25.67
C PRO A 355 -10.53 14.95 26.30
N PHE A 356 -11.28 15.72 25.51
CA PHE A 356 -12.19 16.76 26.00
C PHE A 356 -13.59 16.24 26.34
N ASN A 357 -13.92 15.01 25.92
CA ASN A 357 -15.24 14.40 26.06
C ASN A 357 -15.10 12.91 26.42
N LEU A 358 -14.38 12.62 27.51
CA LEU A 358 -14.17 11.25 27.99
C LEU A 358 -15.51 10.61 28.35
N ASN A 359 -15.67 9.33 28.00
CA ASN A 359 -16.81 8.58 28.49
C ASN A 359 -16.52 8.05 29.89
N LEU A 360 -17.24 8.57 30.89
CA LEU A 360 -17.13 8.15 32.29
C LEU A 360 -18.17 7.09 32.67
N GLU A 361 -19.15 6.84 31.80
CA GLU A 361 -20.23 5.89 32.07
C GLU A 361 -19.84 4.47 31.70
N LYS A 362 -20.11 3.53 32.62
CA LYS A 362 -19.89 2.10 32.39
C LYS A 362 -20.80 1.60 31.26
N GLY A 363 -20.21 1.08 30.20
CA GLY A 363 -20.95 0.61 29.02
C GLY A 363 -21.33 1.72 28.03
N GLY A 364 -21.00 2.99 28.33
CA GLY A 364 -21.16 4.08 27.40
C GLY A 364 -20.27 3.94 26.15
N LYS A 365 -20.67 4.59 25.05
CA LYS A 365 -19.90 4.59 23.80
C LYS A 365 -18.92 5.77 23.82
N PRO A 366 -17.59 5.53 23.82
CA PRO A 366 -16.62 6.62 23.81
C PRO A 366 -16.69 7.40 22.49
N LYS A 367 -16.60 8.72 22.59
CA LYS A 367 -16.42 9.59 21.41
C LYS A 367 -14.96 9.53 20.97
N VAL A 368 -14.76 9.49 19.66
CA VAL A 368 -13.42 9.40 19.06
C VAL A 368 -13.11 10.71 18.34
N LYS A 369 -11.98 11.32 18.68
CA LYS A 369 -11.41 12.46 17.94
C LYS A 369 -9.89 12.36 17.93
N LYS A 370 -9.35 12.27 16.72
CA LYS A 370 -7.91 12.15 16.46
C LYS A 370 -7.28 13.55 16.39
N TYR A 371 -6.44 13.87 17.37
CA TYR A 371 -5.63 15.10 17.42
C TYR A 371 -4.18 14.87 17.00
N VAL A 372 -3.72 13.61 17.07
CA VAL A 372 -2.39 13.20 16.59
C VAL A 372 -2.32 13.33 15.08
N HIS A 373 -1.26 13.95 14.58
CA HIS A 373 -0.97 14.01 13.16
C HIS A 373 0.13 13.01 12.80
N TYR A 374 -0.09 12.21 11.77
CA TYR A 374 0.91 11.25 11.31
C TYR A 374 1.74 11.83 10.17
N GLU A 375 3.04 11.62 10.21
CA GLU A 375 3.98 11.99 9.15
C GLU A 375 4.98 10.86 8.92
N SER A 376 5.68 10.89 7.80
CA SER A 376 6.65 9.83 7.53
C SER A 376 7.97 10.06 8.24
N LEU A 377 8.53 9.00 8.83
CA LEU A 377 9.87 9.07 9.43
C LEU A 377 10.95 9.39 8.36
N HIS A 378 10.70 9.13 7.08
CA HIS A 378 11.58 9.57 5.98
C HIS A 378 11.93 11.07 6.06
N TYR A 379 11.03 11.88 6.58
CA TYR A 379 11.25 13.30 6.77
C TYR A 379 12.33 13.58 7.83
N PHE A 380 12.42 12.80 8.90
CA PHE A 380 13.47 12.94 9.91
C PHE A 380 14.85 12.54 9.37
N ASN A 381 14.89 11.61 8.42
CA ASN A 381 16.14 11.17 7.78
C ASN A 381 16.72 12.23 6.86
N TYR A 382 15.89 13.16 6.40
CA TYR A 382 16.33 14.23 5.51
C TYR A 382 16.85 15.47 6.27
N GLY A 383 17.06 15.33 7.58
CA GLY A 383 17.71 16.35 8.40
C GLY A 383 16.93 17.66 8.36
N GLN A 384 17.64 18.78 8.12
CA GLN A 384 17.08 20.14 7.92
C GLN A 384 16.77 20.50 6.45
N ARG A 385 17.00 19.57 5.53
CA ARG A 385 17.04 19.83 4.08
C ARG A 385 15.61 19.91 3.53
N PRO A 386 15.23 20.97 2.82
CA PRO A 386 13.94 21.03 2.14
C PRO A 386 13.79 19.86 1.16
N ASN A 387 12.78 19.02 1.36
CA ASN A 387 12.40 17.97 0.43
C ASN A 387 11.42 18.53 -0.61
N LYS A 388 11.88 18.56 -1.86
CA LYS A 388 11.15 19.04 -3.04
C LYS A 388 11.11 17.94 -4.10
N TYR A 389 9.96 17.74 -4.71
CA TYR A 389 9.83 16.89 -5.90
C TYR A 389 9.14 17.68 -7.01
N GLY A 390 9.83 17.84 -8.14
CA GLY A 390 9.40 18.75 -9.20
C GLY A 390 9.20 20.17 -8.64
N ASN A 391 8.00 20.72 -8.80
CA ASN A 391 7.63 22.04 -8.29
C ASN A 391 6.99 22.02 -6.89
N LYS A 392 6.74 20.84 -6.32
CA LYS A 392 6.08 20.70 -5.03
C LYS A 392 7.11 20.64 -3.91
N MET A 393 7.03 21.61 -2.99
CA MET A 393 7.75 21.56 -1.73
C MET A 393 6.94 20.72 -0.73
N PHE A 394 7.46 19.58 -0.30
CA PHE A 394 6.74 18.68 0.63
C PHE A 394 6.89 19.09 2.09
N THR A 395 7.95 19.82 2.41
CA THR A 395 8.42 20.00 3.79
C THR A 395 8.70 21.45 4.18
N GLY A 396 8.34 22.40 3.29
CA GLY A 396 8.61 23.82 3.47
C GLY A 396 10.09 24.22 3.28
N PRO A 397 10.42 25.49 3.49
CA PRO A 397 11.76 26.05 3.19
C PRO A 397 12.87 25.73 4.21
N GLY A 398 12.56 25.14 5.38
CA GLY A 398 13.54 24.82 6.42
C GLY A 398 13.12 23.56 7.18
N HIS A 399 13.40 22.40 6.61
CA HIS A 399 12.73 21.17 7.04
C HIS A 399 13.52 20.42 8.09
N MET A 400 13.30 20.69 9.38
CA MET A 400 13.02 19.63 10.37
C MET A 400 11.53 19.83 10.68
N PRO A 401 10.66 18.79 10.65
CA PRO A 401 9.20 18.98 10.54
C PRO A 401 8.58 19.73 11.73
N THR A 402 9.32 19.87 12.82
CA THR A 402 9.17 20.86 13.89
C THR A 402 10.52 20.91 14.63
N PRO A 403 10.87 21.95 15.41
CA PRO A 403 11.94 21.83 16.39
C PRO A 403 11.50 20.83 17.46
N THR A 404 11.64 19.52 17.17
CA THR A 404 11.25 18.41 18.05
C THR A 404 12.13 18.46 19.29
N LYS A 405 11.53 18.79 20.43
CA LYS A 405 12.23 18.81 21.72
C LYS A 405 12.17 17.48 22.44
N PHE A 406 11.06 16.76 22.28
CA PHE A 406 10.81 15.52 22.98
C PHE A 406 10.40 14.41 22.00
N MET A 407 11.05 13.27 22.13
CA MET A 407 10.76 12.06 21.37
C MET A 407 10.60 10.89 22.33
N TRP A 408 9.52 10.12 22.18
CA TRP A 408 9.29 8.93 22.99
C TRP A 408 8.87 7.76 22.10
N ASN A 409 9.74 6.75 22.05
CA ASN A 409 9.58 5.55 21.25
C ASN A 409 9.29 4.33 22.13
N ASN A 410 8.57 3.35 21.59
CA ASN A 410 8.22 2.11 22.30
C ASN A 410 8.05 0.99 21.28
N ASN A 411 8.50 -0.21 21.65
CA ASN A 411 8.28 -1.44 20.89
C ASN A 411 8.77 -1.31 19.43
N SER A 412 9.93 -0.68 19.27
CA SER A 412 10.47 -0.37 17.96
C SER A 412 11.95 -0.01 18.09
N ASN A 413 12.79 -0.85 17.47
CA ASN A 413 14.15 -0.50 17.10
C ASN A 413 14.17 0.23 15.73
N SER A 414 13.03 0.64 15.17
CA SER A 414 12.95 1.11 13.78
C SER A 414 13.56 2.50 13.56
N THR A 415 13.72 3.29 14.63
CA THR A 415 14.36 4.61 14.61
C THR A 415 15.85 4.56 14.25
N ILE A 416 16.52 3.45 14.56
CA ILE A 416 17.95 3.25 14.31
C ILE A 416 18.16 2.02 13.42
N GLY A 417 17.53 0.89 13.75
CA GLY A 417 17.70 -0.39 13.06
C GLY A 417 17.13 -0.44 11.64
N ASN A 418 16.13 0.38 11.31
CA ASN A 418 15.51 0.39 9.98
C ASN A 418 15.77 1.70 9.21
N VAL A 419 16.50 2.63 9.82
CA VAL A 419 16.65 3.98 9.31
C VAL A 419 17.58 4.06 8.11
N LYS A 420 17.06 4.59 7.00
CA LYS A 420 17.82 5.01 5.83
C LYS A 420 18.62 6.26 6.19
N TRP A 421 19.83 6.43 5.66
CA TRP A 421 20.71 7.55 6.02
C TRP A 421 21.05 7.58 7.51
N HIS A 422 21.32 6.40 8.08
CA HIS A 422 21.58 6.20 9.51
C HIS A 422 22.59 7.20 10.10
N TYR A 423 23.71 7.43 9.41
CA TYR A 423 24.71 8.40 9.86
C TYR A 423 24.13 9.81 10.02
N ASP A 424 23.37 10.29 9.03
CA ASP A 424 22.74 11.62 9.08
C ASP A 424 21.74 11.70 10.25
N VAL A 425 20.95 10.64 10.48
CA VAL A 425 20.00 10.62 11.59
C VAL A 425 20.72 10.72 12.92
N VAL A 426 21.73 9.87 13.15
CA VAL A 426 22.48 9.81 14.40
C VAL A 426 23.28 11.08 14.67
N MET A 427 23.98 11.61 13.66
CA MET A 427 24.90 12.72 13.87
C MET A 427 24.26 14.10 13.69
N ASN A 428 23.25 14.21 12.83
CA ASN A 428 22.71 15.52 12.41
C ASN A 428 21.26 15.75 12.85
N THR A 429 20.49 14.68 13.12
CA THR A 429 19.07 14.78 13.51
C THR A 429 18.89 14.60 15.02
N LEU A 430 19.31 13.46 15.58
CA LEU A 430 19.08 13.12 16.99
C LEU A 430 19.70 14.13 17.98
N PRO A 431 20.91 14.68 17.77
CA PRO A 431 21.50 15.65 18.70
C PRO A 431 20.74 16.99 18.77
N LYS A 432 19.78 17.21 17.87
CA LYS A 432 18.89 18.39 17.88
C LYS A 432 17.63 18.17 18.70
N VAL A 433 17.38 16.96 19.16
CA VAL A 433 16.27 16.61 20.05
C VAL A 433 16.76 16.75 21.49
N GLU A 434 16.04 17.52 22.31
CA GLU A 434 16.46 17.82 23.70
C GLU A 434 16.30 16.63 24.64
N PHE A 435 15.35 15.75 24.35
CA PHE A 435 15.10 14.57 25.16
C PHE A 435 14.52 13.41 24.34
N ILE A 436 15.18 12.26 24.43
CA ILE A 436 14.84 11.01 23.76
C ILE A 436 14.61 9.94 24.83
N ALA A 437 13.38 9.44 24.88
CA ALA A 437 13.02 8.30 25.72
C ALA A 437 12.67 7.06 24.90
N TYR A 438 13.06 5.91 25.42
CA TYR A 438 12.55 4.61 24.96
C TYR A 438 11.82 3.89 26.08
N SER A 439 10.79 3.13 25.72
CA SER A 439 10.20 2.11 26.57
C SER A 439 10.43 0.76 25.94
N GLU A 440 11.33 -0.03 26.53
CA GLU A 440 11.79 -1.30 25.99
C GLU A 440 11.93 -2.37 27.07
N TRP A 441 11.67 -3.62 26.67
CA TRP A 441 11.87 -4.81 27.52
C TRP A 441 13.21 -5.49 27.23
N TRP A 442 13.82 -5.17 26.09
CA TRP A 442 15.13 -5.64 25.67
C TRP A 442 16.00 -4.44 25.23
N TRP A 443 17.29 -4.47 25.55
CA TRP A 443 18.21 -3.40 25.17
C TRP A 443 18.53 -3.46 23.66
N THR A 444 17.96 -2.54 22.88
CA THR A 444 18.12 -2.48 21.42
C THR A 444 19.18 -1.44 21.01
N GLY A 445 19.62 -1.46 19.75
CA GLY A 445 20.52 -0.43 19.23
C GLY A 445 19.95 0.99 19.33
N SER A 446 18.62 1.14 19.30
CA SER A 446 17.95 2.42 19.55
C SER A 446 18.11 2.94 20.99
N CYS A 447 18.32 2.06 21.98
CA CYS A 447 18.53 2.43 23.38
C CYS A 447 19.84 3.19 23.59
N GLU A 448 20.87 2.92 22.78
CA GLU A 448 22.18 3.58 22.87
C GLU A 448 22.14 5.08 22.57
N TYR A 449 21.06 5.54 21.91
CA TYR A 449 20.86 6.93 21.52
C TYR A 449 19.74 7.60 22.33
N ALA A 450 19.38 7.02 23.48
CA ALA A 450 18.35 7.54 24.37
C ALA A 450 18.96 8.26 25.57
N ASP A 451 18.31 9.32 26.04
CA ASP A 451 18.64 9.95 27.32
C ASP A 451 18.11 9.10 28.49
N VAL A 452 16.95 8.46 28.29
CA VAL A 452 16.32 7.57 29.28
C VAL A 452 15.70 6.35 28.60
N VAL A 453 15.97 5.17 29.17
CA VAL A 453 15.29 3.94 28.79
C VAL A 453 14.45 3.46 29.97
N TYR A 454 13.14 3.40 29.78
CA TYR A 454 12.19 2.83 30.73
C TYR A 454 12.03 1.34 30.48
N ALA A 455 12.36 0.52 31.48
CA ALA A 455 12.05 -0.90 31.45
C ALA A 455 10.53 -1.12 31.40
N VAL A 456 10.09 -2.04 30.55
CA VAL A 456 8.68 -2.47 30.46
C VAL A 456 8.56 -3.99 30.47
N ASP A 457 7.39 -4.48 30.88
CA ASP A 457 7.07 -5.89 30.94
C ASP A 457 7.30 -6.59 29.58
N SER A 458 7.92 -7.77 29.61
CA SER A 458 8.03 -8.64 28.43
C SER A 458 6.67 -9.25 28.06
N TRP A 459 6.53 -9.82 26.86
CA TRP A 459 5.28 -10.47 26.43
C TRP A 459 4.79 -11.55 27.41
N ALA A 460 5.71 -12.30 28.01
CA ALA A 460 5.41 -13.36 28.98
C ALA A 460 4.89 -12.84 30.33
N GLU A 461 5.18 -11.57 30.66
CA GLU A 461 4.75 -10.93 31.90
C GLU A 461 3.43 -10.16 31.73
N THR A 462 3.02 -9.91 30.47
CA THR A 462 1.78 -9.16 30.20
C THR A 462 0.55 -9.92 30.70
N LYS A 463 -0.21 -9.30 31.61
CA LYS A 463 -1.49 -9.84 32.12
C LYS A 463 -2.68 -9.55 31.22
N THR A 464 -2.43 -8.92 30.07
CA THR A 464 -3.44 -8.54 29.07
C THR A 464 -3.28 -9.41 27.83
N ARG A 465 -4.38 -9.85 27.22
CA ARG A 465 -4.34 -10.71 26.02
C ARG A 465 -3.46 -10.08 24.93
N ILE A 466 -2.48 -10.83 24.44
CA ILE A 466 -1.75 -10.52 23.21
C ILE A 466 -2.75 -10.68 22.06
N LEU A 467 -2.85 -9.64 21.24
CA LEU A 467 -3.79 -9.57 20.13
C LEU A 467 -3.05 -9.97 18.83
N PRO A 468 -3.64 -10.80 17.95
CA PRO A 468 -3.08 -11.04 16.63
C PRO A 468 -2.86 -9.70 15.91
N GLY A 469 -1.66 -9.49 15.34
CA GLY A 469 -1.29 -8.22 14.71
C GLY A 469 -0.85 -7.10 15.67
N HIS A 470 -0.63 -7.38 16.96
CA HIS A 470 -0.02 -6.44 17.90
C HIS A 470 1.26 -7.01 18.51
N ALA A 471 2.39 -6.36 18.23
CA ALA A 471 3.58 -6.47 19.07
C ALA A 471 3.58 -5.46 20.23
N ARG A 472 2.51 -4.69 20.47
CA ARG A 472 2.57 -3.53 21.39
C ARG A 472 2.53 -3.92 22.87
N ILE A 473 3.49 -3.39 23.63
CA ILE A 473 3.55 -3.44 25.10
C ILE A 473 2.74 -2.28 25.68
N PRO A 474 1.75 -2.51 26.58
CA PRO A 474 1.13 -1.45 27.34
C PRO A 474 2.06 -1.02 28.50
N SER A 475 2.52 0.23 28.49
CA SER A 475 3.15 0.86 29.67
C SER A 475 2.09 1.05 30.77
N ARG A 476 2.20 0.38 31.92
CA ARG A 476 1.31 0.63 33.07
C ARG A 476 1.66 1.93 33.80
N LYS A 477 0.62 2.65 34.23
CA LYS A 477 0.70 3.75 35.21
C LYS A 477 1.02 3.20 36.60
N PHE A 478 1.82 3.97 37.34
CA PHE A 478 2.12 3.86 38.76
C PHE A 478 0.98 3.29 39.61
N ILE A 479 1.25 2.22 40.34
CA ILE A 479 0.55 1.85 41.58
C ILE A 479 1.60 1.70 42.66
N ARG A 480 1.57 2.60 43.65
CA ARG A 480 2.29 2.45 44.93
C ARG A 480 1.84 1.12 45.56
N ARG A 481 2.75 0.16 45.67
CA ARG A 481 2.71 -0.86 46.73
C ARG A 481 4.12 -1.09 47.25
N HIS A 482 4.28 -0.85 48.55
CA HIS A 482 5.49 -1.11 49.32
C HIS A 482 5.92 -2.59 49.18
N ARG A 483 7.14 -2.84 48.68
CA ARG A 483 8.22 -3.58 49.36
C ARG A 483 9.35 -3.90 48.36
N LEU A 484 10.54 -3.38 48.69
CA LEU A 484 11.89 -3.92 48.47
C LEU A 484 12.22 -4.50 47.09
N VAL A 485 12.69 -3.63 46.19
CA VAL A 485 13.67 -3.98 45.14
C VAL A 485 14.69 -2.84 45.10
N PRO A 486 16.01 -3.09 45.14
CA PRO A 486 17.02 -2.03 45.17
C PRO A 486 16.97 -1.17 43.90
N GLU A 487 17.06 0.15 44.07
CA GLU A 487 17.21 1.11 42.97
C GLU A 487 18.51 0.85 42.21
N PHE A 488 18.41 0.25 41.02
CA PHE A 488 19.48 0.31 40.01
C PHE A 488 19.17 1.43 39.01
N LEU A 489 19.42 2.67 39.42
CA LEU A 489 19.66 3.77 38.51
C LEU A 489 21.13 3.65 38.05
N ILE A 490 21.37 3.03 36.90
CA ILE A 490 22.70 3.07 36.28
C ILE A 490 22.85 4.47 35.66
N ARG A 491 23.56 5.36 36.36
CA ARG A 491 24.09 6.59 35.76
C ARG A 491 25.23 6.20 34.83
N VAL A 492 25.09 6.48 33.54
CA VAL A 492 26.17 6.37 32.56
C VAL A 492 27.11 7.57 32.73
N PRO A 493 28.45 7.39 32.77
CA PRO A 493 29.40 8.51 32.77
C PRO A 493 29.30 9.30 31.47
N THR A 494 29.30 10.63 31.56
CA THR A 494 29.43 11.51 30.41
C THR A 494 30.83 11.41 29.82
N TRP A 495 30.97 10.77 28.65
CA TRP A 495 32.19 10.82 27.87
C TRP A 495 32.31 12.19 27.19
N LYS A 496 33.14 13.08 27.76
CA LYS A 496 33.64 14.24 27.02
C LYS A 496 34.65 13.77 25.99
N LEU A 497 34.31 13.88 24.72
CA LEU A 497 35.31 13.84 23.64
C LEU A 497 36.18 15.09 23.79
N SER A 498 37.46 14.90 24.13
CA SER A 498 38.50 15.91 24.02
C SER A 498 38.90 16.05 22.54
N PRO A 499 39.04 17.28 21.99
CA PRO A 499 39.56 17.46 20.66
C PRO A 499 41.07 17.16 20.66
N GLY A 500 41.48 16.22 19.82
CA GLY A 500 42.85 15.89 19.46
C GLY A 500 42.93 15.70 17.96
#